data_AF-A0A4Z2DFJ3-F1
#
_entry.id   AF-A0A4Z2DFJ3-F1
#
_cell.length_a   1.000
_cell.length_b   1.000
_cell.length_c   1.000
_cell.angle_alpha   90.00
_cell.angle_beta   90.00
_cell.angle_gamma   90.00
#
_symmetry.space_group_name_H-M   'P 1'
#
loop_
_entity.id
_entity.type
_entity.pdbx_description
1 polymer ?
#
loop_
_entity_poly.entity_id
_entity_poly.type
_entity_poly.pdbx_seq_one_letter_code
_entity_poly.pdbx_strand_id
1 'polypeptide(L)'
;DGSVLKQRRIQALPYLEEHDNRITPPQVVTTEERQLNSRLFHVRDRNSVLNFLVDTGAALSIIPKNKTKLGRETSSVTLHTANMTKIATFGQKTLTLDLGFRRQFPWVFTVADLDLAILGMDFLG
;
A
#
# COMPACT_ATOMS: atom_id res chain seq x y z
N ASP A 1 -35.77 -27.20 16.56
CA ASP A 1 -37.00 -26.45 16.28
C ASP A 1 -36.61 -24.98 16.21
N GLY A 2 -36.43 -24.42 15.01
CA GLY A 2 -37.50 -23.66 14.39
C GLY A 2 -37.07 -22.20 14.27
N SER A 3 -36.32 -21.92 13.21
CA SER A 3 -35.95 -20.63 12.64
C SER A 3 -37.00 -19.50 12.78
N VAL A 4 -36.60 -18.31 13.24
CA VAL A 4 -37.07 -17.02 12.67
C VAL A 4 -36.01 -15.93 12.92
N LEU A 5 -35.28 -15.56 11.86
CA LEU A 5 -34.50 -14.34 11.78
C LEU A 5 -35.45 -13.14 11.83
N LYS A 6 -35.34 -12.30 12.86
CA LYS A 6 -36.13 -11.06 12.95
C LYS A 6 -35.51 -10.01 12.03
N GLN A 7 -35.99 -10.01 10.79
CA GLN A 7 -35.68 -9.06 9.73
C GLN A 7 -35.96 -7.63 10.23
N ARG A 8 -34.92 -6.80 10.35
CA ARG A 8 -35.07 -5.39 10.70
C ARG A 8 -35.27 -4.60 9.41
N ARG A 9 -36.51 -4.12 9.25
CA ARG A 9 -37.02 -3.31 8.13
C ARG A 9 -36.28 -1.96 8.09
N ILE A 10 -35.61 -1.67 6.97
CA ILE A 10 -35.15 -0.32 6.63
C ILE A 10 -36.34 0.39 5.98
N GLN A 11 -36.80 1.50 6.56
CA GLN A 11 -37.83 2.34 5.96
C GLN A 11 -37.13 3.43 5.14
N ALA A 12 -37.34 3.44 3.82
CA ALA A 12 -36.90 4.53 2.95
C ALA A 12 -37.93 5.68 2.99
N LEU A 13 -37.45 6.92 3.15
CA LEU A 13 -38.25 8.14 2.97
C LEU A 13 -38.37 8.47 1.48
N PRO A 14 -39.48 9.07 1.01
CA PRO A 14 -39.69 9.34 -0.41
C PRO A 14 -38.79 10.46 -0.94
N TYR A 15 -38.35 10.23 -2.17
CA TYR A 15 -37.50 11.08 -3.00
C TYR A 15 -38.27 12.30 -3.52
N LEU A 16 -37.62 13.46 -3.56
CA LEU A 16 -38.01 14.60 -4.41
C LEU A 16 -36.90 14.79 -5.46
N GLU A 17 -37.27 14.56 -6.72
CA GLU A 17 -36.58 14.86 -8.00
C GLU A 17 -36.31 16.38 -8.13
N GLU A 18 -35.34 16.97 -8.83
CA GLU A 18 -34.38 16.62 -9.90
C GLU A 18 -33.30 17.74 -9.91
N HIS A 19 -32.01 17.52 -10.17
CA HIS A 19 -31.40 17.48 -11.50
C HIS A 19 -29.92 17.02 -11.42
N ASP A 20 -29.50 16.33 -12.48
CA ASP A 20 -28.17 15.82 -12.84
C ASP A 20 -27.85 14.37 -12.44
N ASN A 21 -27.56 13.59 -13.48
CA ASN A 21 -27.81 12.17 -13.58
C ASN A 21 -26.51 11.39 -13.32
N ARG A 22 -26.13 11.24 -12.04
CA ARG A 22 -25.13 10.24 -11.58
C ARG A 22 -25.48 9.77 -10.16
N ILE A 23 -26.12 8.62 -10.06
CA ILE A 23 -26.48 7.97 -8.79
C ILE A 23 -25.19 7.58 -8.05
N THR A 24 -24.85 8.30 -6.97
CA THR A 24 -23.85 7.85 -5.99
C THR A 24 -24.54 7.00 -4.91
N PRO A 25 -24.15 5.73 -4.72
CA PRO A 25 -24.69 4.93 -3.62
C PRO A 25 -24.20 5.48 -2.27
N PRO A 26 -25.01 5.38 -1.19
CA PRO A 26 -24.67 5.93 0.12
C PRO A 26 -23.41 5.25 0.67
N GLN A 27 -22.38 6.05 0.95
CA GLN A 27 -21.22 5.61 1.71
C GLN A 27 -21.58 5.63 3.20
N VAL A 28 -21.83 4.44 3.75
CA VAL A 28 -21.85 4.24 5.20
C VAL A 28 -20.40 4.29 5.67
N VAL A 29 -20.06 5.31 6.46
CA VAL A 29 -18.74 5.40 7.11
C VAL A 29 -18.75 4.45 8.30
N THR A 30 -18.19 3.27 8.10
CA THR A 30 -17.74 2.39 9.18
C THR A 30 -16.22 2.40 9.18
N THR A 31 -15.63 2.90 10.27
CA THR A 31 -14.23 2.68 10.64
C THR A 31 -13.99 1.18 10.84
N GLU A 32 -13.70 0.49 9.74
CA GLU A 32 -12.97 -0.77 9.76
C GLU A 32 -11.76 -0.58 8.86
N GLU A 33 -10.57 -0.80 9.41
CA GLU A 33 -9.36 -0.93 8.61
C GLU A 33 -9.66 -1.94 7.51
N ARG A 34 -9.79 -1.42 6.28
CA ARG A 34 -10.03 -2.20 5.10
C ARG A 34 -8.77 -3.02 4.90
N GLN A 35 -8.69 -4.19 5.54
CA GLN A 35 -7.83 -5.26 5.08
C GLN A 35 -8.41 -5.63 3.73
N LEU A 36 -7.99 -4.88 2.69
CA LEU A 36 -8.35 -5.18 1.33
C LEU A 36 -8.04 -6.66 1.15
N ASN A 37 -9.03 -7.43 0.71
CA ASN A 37 -8.81 -8.74 0.11
C ASN A 37 -8.00 -8.54 -1.18
N SER A 38 -6.75 -8.15 -1.00
CA SER A 38 -5.80 -7.74 -2.01
C SER A 38 -5.16 -9.01 -2.53
N ARG A 39 -5.26 -9.25 -3.84
CA ARG A 39 -4.55 -10.35 -4.52
C ARG A 39 -3.06 -10.02 -4.70
N LEU A 40 -2.55 -8.96 -4.09
CA LEU A 40 -1.14 -8.57 -4.18
C LEU A 40 -0.27 -9.51 -3.35
N PHE A 41 0.92 -9.80 -3.86
CA PHE A 41 1.88 -10.65 -3.20
C PHE A 41 2.79 -9.82 -2.29
N HIS A 42 2.71 -10.07 -0.99
CA HIS A 42 3.52 -9.37 0.01
C HIS A 42 4.45 -10.33 0.74
N VAL A 43 5.62 -9.83 1.10
CA VAL A 43 6.56 -10.50 2.00
C VAL A 43 6.87 -9.58 3.17
N ARG A 44 6.82 -10.13 4.38
CA ARG A 44 7.16 -9.40 5.62
C ARG A 44 8.63 -9.60 5.95
N ASP A 45 9.35 -8.49 6.08
CA ASP A 45 10.66 -8.49 6.74
C ASP A 45 10.47 -8.48 8.26
N ARG A 46 11.05 -9.46 8.95
CA ARG A 46 10.96 -9.60 10.40
C ARG A 46 11.84 -8.59 11.14
N ASN A 47 12.91 -8.09 10.52
CA ASN A 47 13.83 -7.14 11.13
C ASN A 47 13.24 -5.73 11.17
N SER A 48 12.78 -5.21 10.03
CA SER A 48 12.17 -3.86 9.95
C SER A 48 10.67 -3.84 10.22
N VAL A 49 10.02 -5.01 10.25
CA VAL A 49 8.57 -5.18 10.38
C VAL A 49 7.80 -4.61 9.18
N LEU A 50 8.49 -4.24 8.10
CA LEU A 50 7.87 -3.76 6.87
C LEU A 50 7.24 -4.92 6.09
N ASN A 51 6.07 -4.66 5.50
CA ASN A 51 5.44 -5.54 4.52
C ASN A 51 5.76 -4.99 3.14
N PHE A 52 6.60 -5.70 2.39
CA PHE A 52 6.98 -5.33 1.04
C PHE A 52 6.01 -5.92 0.03
N LEU A 53 5.54 -5.11 -0.91
CA LEU A 53 4.94 -5.57 -2.15
C LEU A 53 6.04 -6.14 -3.04
N VAL A 54 5.86 -7.33 -3.58
CA VAL A 54 6.77 -7.89 -4.59
C VAL A 54 6.32 -7.41 -5.96
N ASP A 55 7.16 -6.63 -6.64
CA ASP A 55 6.80 -6.01 -7.92
C ASP A 55 7.93 -6.18 -8.94
N THR A 56 7.76 -7.14 -9.86
CA THR A 56 8.69 -7.35 -10.98
C THR A 56 8.64 -6.24 -12.02
N GLY A 57 7.64 -5.36 -11.97
CA GLY A 57 7.55 -4.16 -12.81
C GLY A 57 8.38 -2.98 -12.27
N ALA A 58 8.87 -3.05 -11.03
CA ALA A 58 9.74 -2.05 -10.44
C ALA A 58 11.20 -2.41 -10.66
N ALA A 59 12.00 -1.48 -11.19
CA ALA A 59 13.43 -1.69 -11.38
C ALA A 59 14.23 -1.65 -10.05
N LEU A 60 13.73 -0.93 -9.05
CA LEU A 60 14.42 -0.66 -7.79
C LEU A 60 13.56 -1.07 -6.59
N SER A 61 14.23 -1.50 -5.52
CA SER A 61 13.61 -1.77 -4.24
C SER A 61 13.49 -0.49 -3.43
N ILE A 62 12.31 -0.28 -2.84
CA ILE A 62 11.92 0.98 -2.23
C ILE A 62 11.44 0.78 -0.79
N ILE A 63 11.84 1.70 0.08
CA ILE A 63 11.25 1.85 1.41
C ILE A 63 10.57 3.22 1.57
N PRO A 64 9.42 3.28 2.25
CA PRO A 64 8.71 4.52 2.53
C PRO A 64 9.54 5.53 3.32
N LYS A 65 9.53 6.79 2.87
CA LYS A 65 10.15 7.90 3.61
C LYS A 65 9.62 7.98 5.04
N ASN A 66 8.31 7.88 5.22
CA ASN A 66 7.65 7.97 6.54
C ASN A 66 8.03 6.84 7.51
N LYS A 67 8.64 5.75 7.03
CA LYS A 67 9.18 4.64 7.86
C LYS A 67 10.69 4.73 8.05
N THR A 68 11.34 5.82 7.63
CA THR A 68 12.80 5.99 7.71
C THR A 68 13.19 7.24 8.49
N LYS A 69 14.23 7.12 9.33
CA LYS A 69 14.89 8.25 9.99
C LYS A 69 15.96 8.84 9.07
N LEU A 70 15.55 9.44 7.96
CA LEU A 70 16.46 10.13 7.04
C LEU A 70 16.08 11.61 6.98
N GLY A 71 17.06 12.51 6.77
CA GLY A 71 16.84 13.96 6.71
C GLY A 71 15.84 14.36 5.61
N ARG A 72 15.28 15.58 5.67
CA ARG A 72 14.29 16.05 4.69
C ARG A 72 14.85 16.30 3.28
N GLU A 73 16.16 16.18 3.11
CA GLU A 73 16.84 16.43 1.84
C GLU A 73 16.39 15.44 0.77
N THR A 74 15.93 15.99 -0.35
CA THR A 74 15.59 15.23 -1.56
C THR A 74 16.87 14.90 -2.31
N SER A 75 16.97 13.68 -2.84
CA SER A 75 18.08 13.31 -3.71
C SER A 75 17.88 13.84 -5.13
N SER A 76 18.96 13.91 -5.92
CA SER A 76 18.89 14.26 -7.34
C SER A 76 18.20 13.19 -8.20
N VAL A 77 18.01 11.98 -7.67
CA VAL A 77 17.33 10.88 -8.34
C VAL A 77 15.82 11.03 -8.15
N THR A 78 15.06 10.95 -9.25
CA THR A 78 13.59 10.92 -9.22
C THR A 78 13.12 9.60 -9.81
N LEU A 79 12.18 8.93 -9.14
CA LEU A 79 11.56 7.73 -9.69
C LEU A 79 10.34 8.11 -10.51
N HIS A 80 10.01 7.28 -11.49
CA HIS A 80 8.82 7.41 -12.31
C HIS A 80 8.00 6.14 -12.22
N THR A 81 6.70 6.30 -12.02
CA THR A 81 5.73 5.20 -12.18
C THR A 81 5.46 4.92 -13.66
N ALA A 82 4.70 3.86 -13.94
CA ALA A 82 4.29 3.52 -15.31
C ALA A 82 3.46 4.62 -16.01
N ASN A 83 2.77 5.48 -15.24
CA ASN A 83 2.04 6.63 -15.79
C ASN A 83 2.88 7.93 -15.80
N MET A 84 4.21 7.81 -15.68
CA MET A 84 5.19 8.91 -15.69
C MET A 84 5.04 9.91 -14.53
N THR A 85 4.26 9.58 -13.49
CA THR A 85 4.20 10.40 -12.28
C THR A 85 5.55 10.35 -11.58
N LYS A 86 6.08 11.53 -11.25
CA LYS A 86 7.33 11.67 -10.51
C LYS A 86 7.11 11.34 -9.04
N ILE A 87 8.03 10.55 -8.49
CA ILE A 87 8.11 10.24 -7.07
C ILE A 87 9.43 10.80 -6.56
N ALA A 88 9.34 11.69 -5.56
CA ALA A 88 10.50 12.24 -4.89
C ALA A 88 11.26 11.13 -4.13
N THR A 89 12.59 11.20 -4.16
CA THR A 89 13.44 10.32 -3.36
C THR A 89 14.29 11.11 -2.38
N PHE A 90 14.77 10.45 -1.35
CA PHE A 90 15.49 11.08 -0.23
C PHE A 90 16.85 10.44 0.02
N GLY A 91 17.35 9.64 -0.93
CA GLY A 91 18.62 8.92 -0.83
C GLY A 91 18.42 7.42 -0.71
N GLN A 92 19.43 6.73 -0.20
CA GLN A 92 19.44 5.28 -0.06
C GLN A 92 19.64 4.85 1.39
N LYS A 93 19.18 3.65 1.72
CA LYS A 93 19.39 3.03 3.03
C LYS A 93 19.58 1.52 2.87
N THR A 94 20.64 1.00 3.47
CA THR A 94 20.83 -0.45 3.56
C THR A 94 19.96 -1.02 4.65
N LEU A 95 19.19 -2.06 4.32
CA LEU A 95 18.52 -2.93 5.29
C LEU A 95 19.02 -4.35 5.14
N THR A 96 19.10 -5.07 6.26
CA THR A 96 19.35 -6.51 6.24
C THR A 96 18.02 -7.21 6.45
N LEU A 97 17.45 -7.78 5.37
CA LEU A 97 16.13 -8.40 5.41
C LEU A 97 16.19 -9.80 6.02
N ASP A 98 15.27 -10.09 6.94
CA ASP A 98 14.90 -11.43 7.37
C ASP A 98 13.51 -11.75 6.82
N LEU A 99 13.49 -12.46 5.69
CA LEU A 99 12.27 -12.90 5.00
C LEU A 99 11.80 -14.29 5.46
N GLY A 100 12.37 -14.82 6.54
CA GLY A 100 12.05 -16.16 7.05
C GLY A 100 12.77 -17.31 6.34
N PHE A 101 13.78 -17.00 5.52
CA PHE A 101 14.69 -17.99 4.94
C PHE A 101 15.86 -18.29 5.89
N ARG A 102 16.69 -19.29 5.55
CA ARG A 102 17.89 -19.65 6.33
C ARG A 102 19.05 -18.64 6.22
N ARG A 103 18.86 -17.54 5.51
CA ARG A 103 19.86 -16.48 5.32
C ARG A 103 19.17 -15.11 5.38
N GLN A 104 19.95 -14.11 5.78
CA GLN A 104 19.54 -12.71 5.72
C GLN A 104 20.09 -12.05 4.44
N PHE A 105 19.44 -10.99 3.99
CA PHE A 105 19.76 -10.33 2.72
C PHE A 105 20.08 -8.86 2.97
N PRO A 106 21.36 -8.47 3.03
CA PRO A 106 21.72 -7.05 3.00
C PRO A 106 21.37 -6.48 1.62
N TRP A 107 20.56 -5.43 1.58
CA TRP A 107 20.14 -4.78 0.35
C TRP A 107 20.08 -3.27 0.48
N VAL A 108 20.47 -2.56 -0.58
CA VAL A 108 20.41 -1.10 -0.66
C VAL A 108 19.05 -0.70 -1.21
N PHE A 109 18.24 -0.01 -0.39
CA PHE A 109 16.93 0.47 -0.79
C PHE A 109 16.98 1.95 -1.16
N THR A 110 16.20 2.33 -2.17
CA THR A 110 15.87 3.75 -2.41
C THR A 110 14.80 4.19 -1.43
N VAL A 111 15.00 5.34 -0.77
CA VAL A 111 13.99 5.94 0.10
C VAL A 111 13.14 6.89 -0.73
N ALA A 112 11.84 6.65 -0.81
CA ALA A 112 10.94 7.42 -1.69
C ALA A 112 9.69 7.91 -0.96
N ASP A 113 9.04 8.93 -1.55
CA ASP A 113 7.74 9.45 -1.10
C ASP A 113 6.60 8.51 -1.53
N LEU A 114 6.58 7.32 -0.94
CA LEU A 114 5.55 6.29 -1.11
C LEU A 114 5.12 5.77 0.25
N ASP A 115 3.86 5.36 0.37
CA ASP A 115 3.36 4.71 1.59
C ASP A 115 3.65 3.19 1.63
N LEU A 116 3.93 2.60 0.47
CA LEU A 116 4.18 1.17 0.31
C LEU A 116 5.68 0.89 0.15
N ALA A 117 6.15 -0.17 0.79
CA ALA A 117 7.48 -0.72 0.55
C ALA A 117 7.43 -1.70 -0.63
N ILE A 118 8.45 -1.70 -1.50
CA ILE A 118 8.50 -2.48 -2.74
C ILE A 118 9.81 -3.26 -2.81
N LEU A 119 9.75 -4.55 -3.15
CA LEU A 119 10.89 -5.31 -3.64
C LEU A 119 10.83 -5.33 -5.16
N GLY A 120 11.82 -4.69 -5.78
CA GLY A 120 11.96 -4.59 -7.23
C GLY A 120 12.89 -5.66 -7.79
N MET A 121 13.10 -5.58 -9.10
CA MET A 121 13.95 -6.50 -9.86
C MET A 121 15.43 -6.43 -9.48
N ASP A 122 15.88 -5.31 -8.92
CA ASP A 122 17.24 -5.22 -8.36
C ASP A 122 17.45 -6.29 -7.27
N PHE A 123 16.50 -6.48 -6.36
CA PHE A 123 16.56 -7.48 -5.30
C PHE A 123 16.15 -8.88 -5.77
N LEU A 124 15.16 -8.97 -6.66
CA LEU A 124 14.55 -10.25 -7.08
C LEU A 124 15.38 -11.02 -8.12
N GLY A 125 16.32 -10.34 -8.79
CA GLY A 125 17.16 -10.89 -9.85
C GLY A 125 18.32 -11.78 -9.40
#